data_AF-A0A532EJI1-F1
#
_entry.id   AF-A0A532EJI1-F1
#
_cell.length_a   1.000
_cell.length_b   1.000
_cell.length_c   1.000
_cell.angle_alpha   90.00
_cell.angle_beta   90.00
_cell.angle_gamma   90.00
#
_symmetry.space_group_name_H-M   'P 1'
#
loop_
_entity.id
_entity.type
_entity.pdbx_description
1 polymer ?
#
loop_
_entity_poly.entity_id
_entity_poly.type
_entity_poly.pdbx_seq_one_letter_code
_entity_poly.pdbx_strand_id
1 'polypeptide(L)' 'MPKDMDAYKNKMELVETIDPEIDKPVFRRPGFEGIKTLGEIDERIATFIRKAREDKDLTRAEL' A
#
# COMPACT_ATOMS: atom_id res chain seq x y z
N MET A 1 3.55 30.64 2.44
CA MET A 1 2.57 30.43 3.53
C MET A 1 3.05 29.23 4.33
N PRO A 2 3.16 29.31 5.67
CA PRO A 2 3.23 28.09 6.47
C PRO A 2 1.94 27.32 6.20
N LYS A 3 2.03 26.11 5.64
CA LYS A 3 0.86 25.24 5.56
C LYS A 3 0.48 24.92 6.99
N ASP A 4 -0.77 25.17 7.38
CA ASP A 4 -1.32 24.63 8.61
C ASP A 4 -1.25 23.10 8.51
N MET A 5 -0.24 22.54 9.17
CA MET A 5 0.07 21.12 9.10
C MET A 5 -0.98 20.31 9.84
N ASP A 6 -1.65 20.89 10.85
CA ASP A 6 -2.66 20.18 11.61
C ASP A 6 -3.98 20.13 10.84
N ALA A 7 -4.35 21.23 10.17
CA ALA A 7 -5.45 21.20 9.19
C ALA A 7 -5.19 20.18 8.07
N TYR A 8 -3.95 20.06 7.60
CA TYR A 8 -3.59 19.09 6.56
C TYR A 8 -3.65 17.63 7.07
N LYS A 9 -3.10 17.34 8.26
CA LYS A 9 -3.17 16.00 8.88
C LYS A 9 -4.60 15.56 9.08
N ASN A 10 -5.45 16.43 9.63
CA ASN A 10 -6.86 16.15 9.87
C ASN A 10 -7.61 15.93 8.56
N LYS A 11 -7.42 16.81 7.56
CA LYS A 11 -8.05 16.67 6.24
C LYS A 11 -7.70 15.37 5.53
N MET A 12 -6.48 14.88 5.73
CA MET A 12 -5.96 13.67 5.08
C MET A 12 -6.07 12.42 5.96
N GLU A 13 -6.68 12.55 7.15
CA GLU A 13 -6.85 11.49 8.15
C GLU A 13 -5.53 10.79 8.49
N LEU A 14 -4.43 11.55 8.57
CA LEU A 14 -3.12 10.98 8.83
C LEU A 14 -2.95 10.64 10.31
N VAL A 15 -2.41 9.46 10.58
CA VAL A 15 -2.04 8.98 11.90
C VAL A 15 -0.54 9.10 12.10
N GLU A 16 -0.14 9.46 13.31
CA GLU A 16 1.26 9.46 13.70
C GLU A 16 1.79 8.02 13.78
N THR A 17 2.96 7.79 13.20
CA THR A 17 3.61 6.48 13.12
C THR A 17 5.11 6.63 13.33
N ILE A 18 5.74 5.57 13.81
CA ILE A 18 7.19 5.47 13.98
C ILE A 18 7.77 4.82 12.72
N ASP A 19 8.85 5.37 12.19
CA ASP A 19 9.63 4.76 11.12
C ASP A 19 11.02 4.43 11.66
N PRO A 20 11.52 3.18 11.52
CA PRO A 20 12.83 2.79 12.02
C PRO A 20 14.00 3.54 11.35
N GLU A 21 13.81 4.12 10.17
CA GLU A 21 14.81 4.89 9.44
C GLU A 21 14.74 6.40 9.73
N ILE A 22 13.70 6.87 10.43
CA ILE A 22 13.47 8.30 10.69
C ILE A 22 13.26 8.52 12.19
N ASP A 23 14.19 9.26 12.80
CA ASP A 23 14.16 9.61 14.24
C ASP A 23 13.00 10.55 14.64
N LYS A 24 12.27 11.10 13.66
CA LYS A 24 11.13 12.00 13.86
C LYS A 24 9.81 11.29 13.58
N PRO A 25 8.71 11.66 14.27
CA PRO A 25 7.39 11.11 13.97
C PRO A 25 6.96 11.36 12.53
N VAL A 26 6.41 10.33 11.90
CA VAL A 26 5.96 10.36 10.50
C VAL A 26 4.45 10.18 10.45
N PHE A 27 3.75 11.02 9.71
CA PHE A 27 2.29 10.95 9.58
C PHE A 27 1.91 10.17 8.33
N ARG A 28 1.15 9.09 8.49
CA ARG A 28 0.78 8.15 7.42
C ARG A 28 -0.72 7.94 7.35
N ARG A 29 -1.21 7.47 6.19
CA ARG A 29 -2.60 7.05 6.09
C ARG A 29 -2.83 5.75 6.88
N PRO A 30 -4.02 5.56 7.48
CA PRO A 30 -4.43 4.28 8.05
C PRO A 30 -4.29 3.16 7.02
N GLY A 31 -3.83 1.99 7.46
CA GLY A 31 -3.63 0.83 6.59
C GLY A 31 -2.31 0.83 5.80
N PHE A 32 -1.39 1.76 6.07
CA PHE A 32 -0.03 1.64 5.56
C PHE A 32 0.74 0.56 6.33
N GLU A 33 1.04 -0.55 5.66
CA GLU A 33 1.73 -1.71 6.23
C GLU A 33 3.25 -1.70 5.98
N GLY A 34 3.84 -0.52 5.83
CA GLY A 34 5.25 -0.38 5.46
C GLY A 34 5.49 -0.38 3.95
N ILE A 35 6.76 -0.17 3.58
CA ILE A 35 7.22 -0.29 2.19
C ILE A 35 7.31 -1.78 1.87
N LYS A 36 6.61 -2.21 0.81
CA LYS A 36 6.72 -3.58 0.30
C LYS A 36 7.93 -3.69 -0.62
N THR A 37 8.63 -4.81 -0.54
CA THR A 37 9.71 -5.17 -1.46
C THR A 37 9.18 -5.40 -2.88
N LEU A 38 10.06 -5.35 -3.88
CA LEU A 38 9.69 -5.68 -5.26
C LEU A 38 9.12 -7.10 -5.39
N GLY A 39 9.66 -8.06 -4.62
CA GLY A 39 9.17 -9.45 -4.62
C GLY A 39 7.74 -9.58 -4.09
N GLU A 40 7.42 -8.92 -2.97
CA GLU A 40 6.05 -8.92 -2.42
C GLU A 40 5.04 -8.27 -3.38
N ILE A 41 5.46 -7.22 -4.09
CA ILE A 41 4.62 -6.55 -5.09
C ILE A 41 4.36 -7.51 -6.26
N ASP A 42 5.40 -8.17 -6.77
CA ASP A 42 5.28 -9.12 -7.88
C ASP A 42 4.36 -10.30 -7.51
N GLU A 43 4.55 -10.89 -6.33
CA GLU A 43 3.70 -11.98 -5.82
C GLU A 43 2.23 -11.57 -5.70
N ARG A 44 1.97 -10.36 -5.21
CA ARG A 44 0.61 -9.82 -5.08
C ARG A 44 -0.05 -9.64 -6.44
N ILE A 45 0.69 -9.13 -7.44
CA ILE A 45 0.20 -8.97 -8.81
C ILE A 45 -0.06 -10.34 -9.45
N ALA A 46 0.88 -11.28 -9.33
CA ALA A 46 0.74 -12.63 -9.86
C ALA A 46 -0.49 -13.34 -9.27
N THR A 47 -0.68 -13.23 -7.95
CA THR A 47 -1.83 -13.80 -7.25
C THR A 47 -3.15 -13.18 -7.72
N PHE A 48 -3.20 -11.85 -7.87
CA PHE A 48 -4.37 -11.15 -8.38
C PHE A 48 -4.73 -11.60 -9.80
N ILE A 49 -3.75 -11.68 -10.70
CA ILE A 49 -3.98 -12.10 -12.09
C ILE A 49 -4.43 -13.57 -12.15
N ARG A 50 -3.82 -14.45 -11.35
CA ARG A 50 -4.23 -15.86 -11.27
C ARG A 50 -5.69 -15.96 -10.85
N LYS A 51 -6.08 -15.31 -9.75
CA LYS A 51 -7.46 -15.30 -9.28
C LYS A 51 -8.43 -14.75 -10.34
N ALA A 52 -8.08 -13.65 -10.99
CA ALA A 52 -8.91 -13.07 -12.05
C ALA A 52 -9.07 -13.99 -13.28
N ARG A 53 -8.10 -14.89 -13.54
CA ARG A 53 -8.22 -15.93 -14.58
C ARG A 53 -9.13 -17.07 -14.12
N GLU A 54 -8.92 -17.56 -12.90
CA GLU A 54 -9.76 -18.60 -12.27
C GLU A 54 -11.23 -18.17 -12.22
N ASP A 55 -11.50 -16.93 -11.80
CA ASP A 55 -12.86 -16.36 -11.73
C ASP A 55 -13.55 -16.26 -13.11
N LYS A 56 -12.78 -16.29 -14.20
CA LYS A 56 -13.27 -16.23 -15.59
C LYS A 56 -13.25 -17.57 -16.30
N ASP A 57 -12.95 -18.65 -15.57
CA ASP A 57 -12.74 -20.00 -16.12
C ASP A 57 -11.73 -20.03 -17.29
N LEU A 58 -10.76 -19.10 -17.25
CA LEU A 58 -9.64 -19.05 -18.19
C LEU A 58 -8.58 -20.04 -17.73
N THR A 59 -8.96 -21.32 -17.63
CA THR A 59 -8.00 -22.39 -17.39
C THR A 59 -7.24 -22.68 -18.68
N ARG A 60 -5.96 -23.01 -18.53
CA ARG A 60 -4.97 -23.18 -19.59
C ARG A 60 -5.22 -24.49 -20.35
N ALA A 61 -6.32 -24.56 -21.10
CA ALA A 61 -6.65 -25.71 -21.93
C ALA A 61 -5.92 -25.74 -23.28
N GLU A 62 -5.19 -24.68 -23.66
CA GLU A 62 -4.52 -24.62 -24.97
C GLU A 62 -3.14 -23.93 -24.88
N LEU A 63 -2.16 -24.63 -24.32
CA LEU A 63 -0.76 -24.45 -24.72
C LEU A 63 -0.24 -25.72 -25.37
#